data_AF-A0A7X7RMK9-F1
#
_entry.id   AF-A0A7X7RMK9-F1
#
_cell.length_a   1.000
_cell.length_b   1.000
_cell.length_c   1.000
_cell.angle_alpha   90.00
_cell.angle_beta   90.00
_cell.angle_gamma   90.00
#
_symmetry.space_group_name_H-M   'P 1'
#
loop_
_entity.id
_entity.type
_entity.pdbx_description
1 polymer ?
#
loop_
_entity_poly.entity_id
_entity_poly.type
_entity_poly.pdbx_seq_one_letter_code
_entity_poly.pdbx_strand_id
1 'polypeptide(L)'
;LWGRSEQDYGIRLNSTYVQYTGNANDFAASGEVYTNGAFGNGFTVGQPFVLTAIAGSPQTWVTAIGDYWGNLTHRRAYRGDIAEILTYDRRLDDRERQEIERYLMAKWLGTVPAPVLADRLLPHAGTLAVNAGASVDLHGSSATLSALLGAGVIGNGQPATSLLTVGADDAEFAFAGSVTGNVAVSKTGAGRVVFAGQNTLSGPLTVEAGTLTLASDASSVTGLVYRLDASQPATLTFLADGSNVTAWADAEGSGFAFATTNDLNCPVYNAALFGGRGGLHFGRGGARGRMLGSGVTNAQTVFAVNMIRDQSNDNGGFWGKEGQDSGLRIGNTTWYWPGNNNDFHYGGAGGLVAVNGIVSNSVVTVGQIHLVTSVNGARQTFRPAIGDYWGSSQWTSRYYRGDVAEILVFDRNLTALERQTVEAALMAKWFPAGSGSVLPSSAAVTVQAGGTLDLAGGAFTVASLSGGGCVSNGALTVTGSVAPEGELCVTAAAQLTGTLVL
;
A
#
# COMPACT_ATOMS: atom_id res chain seq x y z
N LEU A 1 -35.22 29.55 -10.86
CA LEU A 1 -34.80 28.14 -11.02
C LEU A 1 -34.40 27.53 -9.68
N TRP A 2 -33.35 28.06 -9.06
CA TRP A 2 -32.82 27.63 -7.76
C TRP A 2 -32.42 28.89 -6.99
N GLY A 3 -32.67 28.95 -5.69
CA GLY A 3 -32.40 30.17 -4.93
C GLY A 3 -32.69 30.05 -3.45
N ARG A 4 -32.52 31.16 -2.73
CA ARG A 4 -32.82 31.27 -1.30
C ARG A 4 -34.33 31.23 -1.09
N SER A 5 -34.78 30.31 -0.23
CA SER A 5 -36.19 30.15 0.12
C SER A 5 -36.76 31.46 0.69
N GLU A 6 -37.97 31.81 0.22
CA GLU A 6 -38.77 32.97 0.62
C GLU A 6 -38.15 34.34 0.30
N GLN A 7 -37.08 34.39 -0.49
CA GLN A 7 -36.41 35.63 -0.87
C GLN A 7 -36.23 35.71 -2.38
N ASP A 8 -36.27 36.91 -2.97
CA ASP A 8 -35.97 37.11 -4.39
C ASP A 8 -34.46 37.08 -4.63
N TYR A 9 -33.77 35.99 -4.28
CA TYR A 9 -32.32 35.80 -4.50
C TYR A 9 -32.06 34.42 -5.09
N GLY A 10 -31.48 34.34 -6.29
CA GLY A 10 -31.20 33.05 -6.92
C GLY A 10 -30.83 33.11 -8.40
N ILE A 11 -30.85 31.95 -9.04
CA ILE A 11 -30.67 31.80 -10.49
C ILE A 11 -32.00 32.12 -11.17
N ARG A 12 -32.01 33.24 -11.89
CA ARG A 12 -33.15 33.80 -12.60
C ARG A 12 -32.94 33.71 -14.11
N LEU A 13 -34.04 33.56 -14.83
CA LEU A 13 -34.06 33.51 -16.28
C LEU A 13 -34.99 34.60 -16.79
N ASN A 14 -34.60 35.24 -17.89
CA ASN A 14 -35.42 36.22 -18.59
C ASN A 14 -35.42 35.89 -20.08
N SER A 15 -36.58 35.49 -20.58
CA SER A 15 -36.77 35.04 -21.96
C SER A 15 -35.75 33.95 -22.34
N THR A 16 -34.72 34.28 -23.11
CA THR A 16 -33.71 33.36 -23.65
C THR A 16 -32.35 33.47 -22.97
N TYR A 17 -32.26 34.14 -21.82
CA TYR A 17 -30.99 34.29 -21.10
C TYR A 17 -31.11 34.15 -19.57
N VAL A 18 -30.06 33.65 -18.95
CA VAL A 18 -29.87 33.60 -17.49
C VAL A 18 -29.38 34.97 -17.00
N GLN A 19 -29.97 35.49 -15.93
CA GLN A 19 -29.55 36.77 -15.37
C GLN A 19 -28.27 36.60 -14.55
N TYR A 20 -27.22 37.35 -14.90
CA TYR A 20 -25.94 37.35 -14.15
C TYR A 20 -25.24 38.71 -14.08
N THR A 21 -25.61 39.68 -14.95
CA THR A 21 -25.23 41.10 -14.84
C THR A 21 -26.41 41.99 -14.45
N GLY A 22 -27.41 41.44 -13.76
CA GLY A 22 -28.64 42.13 -13.40
C GLY A 22 -28.47 43.00 -12.15
N ASN A 23 -29.10 42.61 -11.05
CA ASN A 23 -28.98 43.31 -9.77
C ASN A 23 -28.45 42.36 -8.69
N ALA A 24 -28.27 42.85 -7.46
CA ALA A 24 -27.71 42.06 -6.35
C ALA A 24 -28.52 40.80 -5.97
N ASN A 25 -29.69 40.60 -6.60
CA ASN A 25 -30.55 39.45 -6.38
C ASN A 25 -30.18 38.23 -7.25
N ASP A 26 -29.31 38.41 -8.25
CA ASP A 26 -28.85 37.28 -9.08
C ASP A 26 -27.75 36.50 -8.36
N PHE A 27 -27.86 35.17 -8.32
CA PHE A 27 -26.85 34.31 -7.69
C PHE A 27 -25.43 34.58 -8.21
N ALA A 28 -25.29 34.85 -9.50
CA ALA A 28 -24.03 35.14 -10.16
C ALA A 28 -23.80 36.64 -10.42
N ALA A 29 -24.49 37.54 -9.70
CA ALA A 29 -24.40 39.01 -9.90
C ALA A 29 -22.97 39.57 -9.85
N SER A 30 -22.08 38.91 -9.09
CA SER A 30 -20.67 39.25 -8.93
C SER A 30 -19.73 38.14 -9.40
N GLY A 31 -20.25 37.17 -10.15
CA GLY A 31 -19.50 36.01 -10.63
C GLY A 31 -19.75 35.74 -12.10
N GLU A 32 -19.95 34.47 -12.44
CA GLU A 32 -19.88 34.01 -13.83
C GLU A 32 -21.03 33.07 -14.16
N VAL A 33 -21.45 33.07 -15.43
CA VAL A 33 -22.41 32.12 -15.97
C VAL A 33 -21.87 31.52 -17.27
N TYR A 34 -22.08 30.22 -17.42
CA TYR A 34 -21.75 29.47 -18.61
C TYR A 34 -22.98 28.69 -19.08
N THR A 35 -23.23 28.66 -20.39
CA THR A 35 -24.23 27.81 -21.01
C THR A 35 -23.56 26.86 -21.99
N ASN A 36 -23.83 25.56 -21.82
CA ASN A 36 -23.19 24.48 -22.58
C ASN A 36 -21.64 24.60 -22.64
N GLY A 37 -21.05 25.00 -21.51
CA GLY A 37 -19.60 25.17 -21.32
C GLY A 37 -18.98 26.41 -21.94
N ALA A 38 -19.74 27.22 -22.68
CA ALA A 38 -19.28 28.52 -23.18
C ALA A 38 -19.60 29.63 -22.18
N PHE A 39 -18.68 30.57 -21.98
CA PHE A 39 -18.95 31.77 -21.20
C PHE A 39 -20.08 32.56 -21.85
N GLY A 40 -21.15 32.79 -21.10
CA GLY A 40 -22.37 33.35 -21.64
C GLY A 40 -23.61 32.79 -20.95
N ASN A 41 -24.72 33.48 -21.17
CA ASN A 41 -25.97 33.24 -20.47
C ASN A 41 -27.14 32.90 -21.39
N GLY A 42 -26.92 32.81 -22.70
CA GLY A 42 -27.95 32.53 -23.68
C GLY A 42 -28.30 31.05 -23.78
N PHE A 43 -29.57 30.74 -24.03
CA PHE A 43 -30.07 29.40 -24.33
C PHE A 43 -31.25 29.44 -25.31
N THR A 44 -31.59 28.29 -25.90
CA THR A 44 -32.72 28.16 -26.84
C THR A 44 -33.89 27.48 -26.15
N VAL A 45 -35.07 28.12 -26.16
CA VAL A 45 -36.29 27.55 -25.58
C VAL A 45 -36.67 26.25 -26.29
N GLY A 46 -37.00 25.22 -25.51
CA GLY A 46 -37.37 23.89 -26.02
C GLY A 46 -36.19 22.96 -26.30
N GLN A 47 -34.95 23.39 -26.03
CA GLN A 47 -33.76 22.55 -26.11
C GLN A 47 -33.16 22.33 -24.71
N PRO A 48 -32.71 21.12 -24.36
CA PRO A 48 -31.96 20.91 -23.12
C PRO A 48 -30.62 21.63 -23.20
N PHE A 49 -30.18 22.21 -22.08
CA PHE A 49 -28.88 22.86 -21.96
C PHE A 49 -28.31 22.66 -20.56
N VAL A 50 -26.98 22.75 -20.44
CA VAL A 50 -26.27 22.77 -19.16
C VAL A 50 -26.05 24.23 -18.76
N LEU A 51 -26.41 24.55 -17.51
CA LEU A 51 -26.20 25.86 -16.89
C LEU A 51 -25.20 25.73 -15.75
N THR A 52 -24.13 26.52 -15.81
CA THR A 52 -23.24 26.77 -14.68
C THR A 52 -23.43 28.21 -14.22
N ALA A 53 -23.68 28.40 -12.93
CA ALA A 53 -23.71 29.72 -12.30
C ALA A 53 -22.75 29.71 -11.11
N ILE A 54 -21.89 30.71 -11.02
CA ILE A 54 -20.86 30.81 -9.99
C ILE A 54 -21.03 32.15 -9.27
N ALA A 55 -21.22 32.11 -7.96
CA ALA A 55 -21.27 33.32 -7.13
C ALA A 55 -19.85 33.86 -6.87
N GLY A 56 -19.72 35.17 -6.67
CA GLY A 56 -18.45 35.78 -6.27
C GLY A 56 -17.99 35.40 -4.85
N SER A 57 -18.89 34.87 -4.02
CA SER A 57 -18.60 34.37 -2.68
C SER A 57 -19.51 33.19 -2.31
N PRO A 58 -19.10 32.31 -1.38
CA PRO A 58 -19.96 31.25 -0.85
C PRO A 58 -21.29 31.80 -0.31
N GLN A 59 -22.37 31.07 -0.53
CA GLN A 59 -23.72 31.43 -0.09
C GLN A 59 -24.21 30.42 0.96
N THR A 60 -24.75 30.91 2.07
CA THR A 60 -25.34 30.06 3.12
C THR A 60 -26.86 30.26 3.15
N TRP A 61 -27.59 29.41 2.42
CA TRP A 61 -29.04 29.55 2.21
C TRP A 61 -29.78 28.27 2.60
N VAL A 62 -31.02 28.43 3.04
CA VAL A 62 -32.03 27.38 2.86
C VAL A 62 -32.46 27.48 1.40
N THR A 63 -32.21 26.43 0.62
CA THR A 63 -32.38 26.46 -0.84
C THR A 63 -33.75 25.91 -1.24
N ALA A 64 -34.36 26.52 -2.25
CA ALA A 64 -35.58 26.04 -2.88
C ALA A 64 -35.41 25.97 -4.41
N ILE A 65 -36.17 25.08 -5.05
CA ILE A 65 -36.16 24.82 -6.50
C ILE A 65 -37.53 25.16 -7.09
N GLY A 66 -37.56 25.69 -8.30
CA GLY A 66 -38.77 26.02 -9.02
C GLY A 66 -39.31 27.41 -8.68
N ASP A 67 -39.95 27.54 -7.51
CA ASP A 67 -40.50 28.81 -6.98
C ASP A 67 -39.85 29.14 -5.63
N TYR A 68 -38.60 29.58 -5.67
CA TYR A 68 -37.85 29.85 -4.44
C TYR A 68 -38.36 31.09 -3.69
N TRP A 69 -39.00 32.05 -4.39
CA TRP A 69 -39.49 33.28 -3.77
C TRP A 69 -40.89 33.10 -3.15
N GLY A 70 -41.74 32.24 -3.73
CA GLY A 70 -43.09 31.96 -3.20
C GLY A 70 -44.04 33.16 -3.21
N ASN A 71 -43.71 34.22 -3.95
CA ASN A 71 -44.47 35.47 -3.94
C ASN A 71 -45.71 35.38 -4.86
N LEU A 72 -46.90 35.36 -4.24
CA LEU A 72 -48.19 35.22 -4.93
C LEU A 72 -48.56 36.39 -5.86
N THR A 73 -47.94 37.56 -5.67
CA THR A 73 -48.18 38.76 -6.49
C THR A 73 -47.38 38.70 -7.78
N HIS A 74 -46.08 38.36 -7.72
CA HIS A 74 -45.19 38.38 -8.87
C HIS A 74 -45.16 37.05 -9.65
N ARG A 75 -45.53 35.93 -9.03
CA ARG A 75 -45.70 34.60 -9.65
C ARG A 75 -44.55 34.20 -10.58
N ARG A 76 -43.31 34.36 -10.12
CA ARG A 76 -42.07 34.13 -10.89
C ARG A 76 -41.55 32.69 -10.82
N ALA A 77 -42.46 31.72 -10.71
CA ALA A 77 -42.08 30.31 -10.70
C ALA A 77 -41.37 29.92 -12.00
N TYR A 78 -40.33 29.10 -11.88
CA TYR A 78 -39.63 28.51 -13.03
C TYR A 78 -40.61 27.67 -13.86
N ARG A 79 -40.51 27.80 -15.18
CA ARG A 79 -41.31 27.06 -16.15
C ARG A 79 -40.37 26.29 -17.07
N GLY A 80 -40.19 25.01 -16.78
CA GLY A 80 -39.35 24.12 -17.55
C GLY A 80 -39.04 22.84 -16.78
N ASP A 81 -38.42 21.91 -17.47
CA ASP A 81 -37.97 20.65 -16.89
C ASP A 81 -36.56 20.80 -16.28
N ILE A 82 -36.29 20.04 -15.23
CA ILE A 82 -34.99 19.99 -14.56
C ILE A 82 -34.57 18.52 -14.48
N ALA A 83 -33.43 18.19 -15.05
CA ALA A 83 -32.92 16.81 -15.06
C ALA A 83 -32.01 16.53 -13.84
N GLU A 84 -31.05 17.40 -13.56
CA GLU A 84 -30.05 17.22 -12.48
C GLU A 84 -29.54 18.58 -12.01
N ILE A 85 -29.31 18.73 -10.71
CA ILE A 85 -28.67 19.91 -10.11
C ILE A 85 -27.54 19.42 -9.21
N LEU A 86 -26.33 19.95 -9.43
CA LEU A 86 -25.15 19.74 -8.59
C LEU A 86 -24.77 21.07 -7.92
N THR A 87 -24.48 21.04 -6.63
CA THR A 87 -24.06 22.22 -5.85
C THR A 87 -22.79 21.91 -5.07
N TYR A 88 -21.86 22.87 -5.02
CA TYR A 88 -20.59 22.73 -4.34
C TYR A 88 -20.46 23.78 -3.23
N ASP A 89 -19.86 23.38 -2.10
CA ASP A 89 -19.59 24.23 -0.94
C ASP A 89 -18.34 25.11 -1.12
N ARG A 90 -17.61 24.91 -2.22
CA ARG A 90 -16.45 25.70 -2.65
C ARG A 90 -16.60 26.14 -4.11
N ARG A 91 -15.85 27.18 -4.48
CA ARG A 91 -15.68 27.55 -5.89
C ARG A 91 -14.85 26.45 -6.58
N LEU A 92 -15.35 25.96 -7.70
CA LEU A 92 -14.60 25.09 -8.60
C LEU A 92 -13.61 25.93 -9.42
N ASP A 93 -12.44 25.36 -9.72
CA ASP A 93 -11.57 25.96 -10.74
C ASP A 93 -12.11 25.72 -12.16
N ASP A 94 -11.46 26.33 -13.16
CA ASP A 94 -11.90 26.22 -14.56
C ASP A 94 -11.89 24.79 -15.09
N ARG A 95 -10.94 23.98 -14.65
CA ARG A 95 -10.81 22.60 -15.08
C ARG A 95 -11.93 21.76 -14.49
N GLU A 96 -12.09 21.81 -13.17
CA GLU A 96 -13.13 21.07 -12.46
C GLU A 96 -14.52 21.43 -12.99
N ARG A 97 -14.77 22.72 -13.21
CA ARG A 97 -16.00 23.21 -13.84
C ARG A 97 -16.23 22.58 -15.21
N GLN A 98 -15.24 22.63 -16.11
CA GLN A 98 -15.35 22.09 -17.46
C GLN A 98 -15.56 20.57 -17.46
N GLU A 99 -14.94 19.84 -16.54
CA GLU A 99 -15.14 18.39 -16.38
C GLU A 99 -16.59 18.05 -16.00
N ILE A 100 -17.17 18.78 -15.03
CA ILE A 100 -18.58 18.62 -14.62
C ILE A 100 -19.55 19.02 -15.74
N GLU A 101 -19.28 20.12 -16.43
CA GLU A 101 -20.09 20.54 -17.58
C GLU A 101 -20.10 19.50 -18.69
N ARG A 102 -18.92 18.96 -19.05
CA ARG A 102 -18.81 17.89 -20.04
C ARG A 102 -19.55 16.63 -19.59
N TYR A 103 -19.51 16.29 -18.30
CA TYR A 103 -20.25 15.15 -17.75
C TYR A 103 -21.75 15.35 -17.95
N LEU A 104 -22.30 16.50 -17.56
CA LEU A 104 -23.73 16.79 -17.71
C LEU A 104 -24.13 16.89 -19.19
N MET A 105 -23.29 17.49 -20.05
CA MET A 105 -23.53 17.58 -21.49
C MET A 105 -23.54 16.19 -22.14
N ALA A 106 -22.60 15.32 -21.78
CA ALA A 106 -22.58 13.96 -22.30
C ALA A 106 -23.80 13.15 -21.83
N LYS A 107 -24.12 13.23 -20.54
CA LYS A 107 -25.21 12.46 -19.92
C LYS A 107 -26.59 12.87 -20.44
N TRP A 108 -26.85 14.18 -20.53
CA TRP A 108 -28.20 14.69 -20.76
C TRP A 108 -28.43 15.27 -22.15
N LEU A 109 -27.38 15.73 -22.84
CA LEU A 109 -27.50 16.32 -24.17
C LEU A 109 -26.95 15.40 -25.27
N GLY A 110 -26.03 14.49 -24.94
CA GLY A 110 -25.35 13.63 -25.92
C GLY A 110 -24.52 14.39 -26.95
N THR A 111 -24.21 15.67 -26.69
CA THR A 111 -23.54 16.58 -27.63
C THR A 111 -22.01 16.49 -27.57
N VAL A 112 -21.47 15.87 -26.52
CA VAL A 112 -20.05 15.59 -26.34
C VAL A 112 -19.88 14.16 -25.82
N PRO A 113 -18.74 13.50 -26.11
CA PRO A 113 -18.41 12.24 -25.44
C PRO A 113 -18.40 12.42 -23.92
N ALA A 114 -18.80 11.39 -23.17
CA ALA A 114 -18.62 11.34 -21.73
C ALA A 114 -17.18 11.72 -21.39
N PRO A 115 -16.94 12.68 -20.47
CA PRO A 115 -15.58 13.02 -20.10
C PRO A 115 -14.93 11.74 -19.58
N VAL A 116 -13.78 11.43 -20.16
CA VAL A 116 -12.87 10.51 -19.49
C VAL A 116 -12.42 11.29 -18.26
N LEU A 117 -12.76 10.82 -17.06
CA LEU A 117 -12.24 11.43 -15.81
C LEU A 117 -10.71 11.27 -15.67
N ALA A 118 -10.06 10.65 -16.68
CA ALA A 118 -8.62 10.58 -16.86
C ALA A 118 -8.12 11.96 -17.32
N ASP A 119 -7.25 12.63 -16.58
CA ASP A 119 -5.85 12.21 -16.66
C ASP A 119 -5.03 12.48 -15.39
N ARG A 120 -5.65 12.92 -14.28
CA ARG A 120 -4.90 13.32 -13.06
C ARG A 120 -5.65 13.06 -11.75
N LEU A 121 -6.22 11.87 -11.57
CA LEU A 121 -6.72 11.47 -10.25
C LEU A 121 -5.56 11.22 -9.26
N LEU A 122 -4.36 10.93 -9.77
CA LEU A 122 -3.14 10.68 -9.01
C LEU A 122 -1.98 11.58 -9.51
N PRO A 123 -1.00 11.91 -8.65
CA PRO A 123 0.18 12.68 -9.05
C PRO A 123 0.90 12.01 -10.22
N HIS A 124 1.27 12.79 -11.24
CA HIS A 124 2.12 12.30 -12.33
C HIS A 124 3.57 12.29 -11.87
N ALA A 125 4.28 11.17 -12.06
CA ALA A 125 5.68 10.98 -11.66
C ALA A 125 5.93 11.32 -10.17
N GLY A 126 4.99 10.94 -9.32
CA GLY A 126 5.10 11.06 -7.86
C GLY A 126 5.31 9.71 -7.18
N THR A 127 5.62 9.75 -5.88
CA THR A 127 5.51 8.58 -5.01
C THR A 127 4.11 8.52 -4.42
N LEU A 128 3.43 7.39 -4.58
CA LEU A 128 2.16 7.08 -3.91
C LEU A 128 2.40 5.99 -2.86
N ALA A 129 2.01 6.25 -1.61
CA ALA A 129 1.98 5.25 -0.56
C ALA A 129 0.53 4.80 -0.29
N VAL A 130 0.25 3.52 -0.49
CA VAL A 130 -1.05 2.91 -0.17
C VAL A 130 -0.83 1.94 1.00
N ASN A 131 -1.21 2.37 2.20
CA ASN A 131 -0.96 1.61 3.43
C ASN A 131 -1.85 0.38 3.54
N ALA A 132 -1.45 -0.59 4.38
CA ALA A 132 -2.26 -1.76 4.68
C ALA A 132 -3.69 -1.38 5.09
N GLY A 133 -4.70 -2.03 4.48
CA GLY A 133 -6.10 -1.73 4.70
C GLY A 133 -6.65 -0.52 3.93
N ALA A 134 -5.80 0.28 3.27
CA ALA A 134 -6.23 1.32 2.35
C ALA A 134 -6.39 0.77 0.92
N SER A 135 -7.25 1.42 0.13
CA SER A 135 -7.43 1.12 -1.29
C SER A 135 -7.50 2.38 -2.15
N VAL A 136 -7.03 2.27 -3.38
CA VAL A 136 -7.16 3.27 -4.45
C VAL A 136 -7.87 2.61 -5.62
N ASP A 137 -9.02 3.16 -6.03
CA ASP A 137 -9.70 2.77 -7.27
C ASP A 137 -9.33 3.76 -8.37
N LEU A 138 -8.72 3.25 -9.44
CA LEU A 138 -8.36 4.01 -10.63
C LEU A 138 -9.59 4.45 -11.43
N HIS A 139 -10.74 3.79 -11.23
CA HIS A 139 -12.02 4.19 -11.79
C HIS A 139 -11.97 4.46 -13.31
N GLY A 140 -11.33 3.56 -14.06
CA GLY A 140 -11.15 3.66 -15.51
C GLY A 140 -10.10 4.68 -15.98
N SER A 141 -9.39 5.34 -15.06
CA SER A 141 -8.32 6.29 -15.37
C SER A 141 -6.94 5.65 -15.34
N SER A 142 -5.98 6.19 -16.09
CA SER A 142 -4.57 5.75 -16.07
C SER A 142 -3.73 6.61 -15.12
N ALA A 143 -2.62 6.06 -14.64
CA ALA A 143 -1.70 6.74 -13.72
C ALA A 143 -0.24 6.43 -14.06
N THR A 144 0.65 7.39 -13.81
CA THR A 144 2.10 7.22 -13.96
C THR A 144 2.78 7.63 -12.66
N LEU A 145 3.46 6.70 -12.01
CA LEU A 145 4.09 6.88 -10.71
C LEU A 145 5.59 6.62 -10.82
N SER A 146 6.40 7.41 -10.12
CA SER A 146 7.81 7.06 -9.93
C SER A 146 7.89 5.88 -8.96
N ALA A 147 7.18 5.96 -7.82
CA ALA A 147 7.14 4.86 -6.85
C ALA A 147 5.72 4.56 -6.32
N LEU A 148 5.44 3.27 -6.10
CA LEU A 148 4.24 2.78 -5.42
C LEU A 148 4.66 1.98 -4.19
N LEU A 149 4.35 2.50 -3.00
CA LEU A 149 4.79 1.95 -1.72
C LEU A 149 3.62 1.44 -0.89
N GLY A 150 3.95 0.60 0.10
CA GLY A 150 3.00 0.11 1.09
C GLY A 150 2.42 -1.27 0.78
N ALA A 151 1.34 -1.61 1.47
CA ALA A 151 0.72 -2.94 1.50
C ALA A 151 -0.80 -2.91 1.24
N GLY A 152 -1.32 -1.78 0.76
CA GLY A 152 -2.72 -1.61 0.41
C GLY A 152 -3.05 -2.06 -1.00
N VAL A 153 -4.25 -1.71 -1.47
CA VAL A 153 -4.76 -2.16 -2.77
C VAL A 153 -4.79 -1.00 -3.76
N ILE A 154 -4.33 -1.22 -4.98
CA ILE A 154 -4.66 -0.36 -6.12
C ILE A 154 -5.43 -1.21 -7.13
N GLY A 155 -6.55 -0.71 -7.64
CA GLY A 155 -7.37 -1.50 -8.55
C GLY A 155 -8.23 -0.69 -9.47
N ASN A 156 -8.97 -1.39 -10.32
CA ASN A 156 -9.96 -0.79 -11.20
C ASN A 156 -11.19 -1.69 -11.29
N GLY A 157 -12.32 -1.18 -10.81
CA GLY A 157 -13.62 -1.85 -10.91
C GLY A 157 -14.37 -1.59 -12.22
N GLN A 158 -13.86 -0.72 -13.11
CA GLN A 158 -14.56 -0.29 -14.31
C GLN A 158 -14.34 -1.22 -15.51
N PRO A 159 -15.28 -1.27 -16.48
CA PRO A 159 -15.10 -2.05 -17.71
C PRO A 159 -13.93 -1.57 -18.58
N ALA A 160 -13.65 -0.26 -18.58
CA ALA A 160 -12.50 0.29 -19.29
C ALA A 160 -11.21 -0.01 -18.53
N THR A 161 -10.19 -0.52 -19.23
CA THR A 161 -8.89 -0.85 -18.62
C THR A 161 -8.14 0.41 -18.23
N SER A 162 -7.63 0.43 -17.00
CA SER A 162 -6.73 1.46 -16.48
C SER A 162 -5.28 1.05 -16.70
N LEU A 163 -4.43 1.93 -17.24
CA LEU A 163 -2.98 1.70 -17.30
C LEU A 163 -2.29 2.29 -16.06
N LEU A 164 -1.64 1.45 -15.27
CA LEU A 164 -0.76 1.84 -14.17
C LEU A 164 0.70 1.72 -14.62
N THR A 165 1.32 2.87 -14.90
CA THR A 165 2.75 2.96 -15.20
C THR A 165 3.54 3.21 -13.91
N VAL A 166 4.59 2.43 -13.67
CA VAL A 166 5.44 2.52 -12.48
C VAL A 166 6.93 2.51 -12.84
N GLY A 167 7.77 3.06 -11.96
CA GLY A 167 9.22 3.13 -12.18
C GLY A 167 9.65 4.32 -13.03
N ALA A 168 8.78 5.33 -13.18
CA ALA A 168 9.19 6.61 -13.77
C ALA A 168 10.39 7.20 -13.00
N ASP A 169 11.19 8.03 -13.69
CA ASP A 169 12.43 8.63 -13.16
C ASP A 169 13.48 7.62 -12.68
N ASP A 170 13.49 6.43 -13.28
CA ASP A 170 14.38 5.31 -12.93
C ASP A 170 14.28 4.90 -11.44
N ALA A 171 13.14 5.19 -10.82
CA ALA A 171 12.93 4.94 -9.40
C ALA A 171 12.95 3.44 -9.08
N GLU A 172 13.58 3.11 -7.96
CA GLU A 172 13.61 1.76 -7.42
C GLU A 172 12.76 1.67 -6.15
N PHE A 173 11.90 0.65 -6.07
CA PHE A 173 11.04 0.45 -4.91
C PHE A 173 10.50 -0.98 -4.82
N ALA A 174 9.94 -1.32 -3.65
CA ALA A 174 9.14 -2.54 -3.46
C ALA A 174 7.72 -2.22 -3.02
N PHE A 175 6.76 -2.97 -3.56
CA PHE A 175 5.34 -2.90 -3.25
C PHE A 175 4.84 -4.24 -2.70
N ALA A 176 4.33 -4.21 -1.48
CA ALA A 176 3.79 -5.38 -0.78
C ALA A 176 2.29 -5.57 -1.02
N GLY A 177 1.65 -4.54 -1.55
CA GLY A 177 0.22 -4.50 -1.80
C GLY A 177 -0.16 -5.25 -3.07
N SER A 178 -1.43 -5.12 -3.45
CA SER A 178 -1.99 -5.81 -4.62
C SER A 178 -2.50 -4.83 -5.68
N VAL A 179 -2.22 -5.17 -6.94
CA VAL A 179 -2.87 -4.61 -8.13
C VAL A 179 -4.02 -5.54 -8.52
N THR A 180 -5.24 -5.01 -8.61
CA THR A 180 -6.46 -5.82 -8.75
C THR A 180 -7.42 -5.29 -9.82
N GLY A 181 -8.24 -6.18 -10.40
CA GLY A 181 -9.26 -5.80 -11.37
C GLY A 181 -8.70 -5.48 -12.77
N ASN A 182 -9.43 -4.69 -13.56
CA ASN A 182 -9.07 -4.40 -14.95
C ASN A 182 -7.97 -3.33 -15.06
N VAL A 183 -6.79 -3.68 -14.58
CA VAL A 183 -5.58 -2.86 -14.59
C VAL A 183 -4.54 -3.51 -15.50
N ALA A 184 -4.06 -2.76 -16.47
CA ALA A 184 -2.81 -3.04 -17.18
C ALA A 184 -1.66 -2.40 -16.40
N VAL A 185 -0.51 -3.06 -16.33
CA VAL A 185 0.68 -2.52 -15.65
C VAL A 185 1.80 -2.34 -16.66
N SER A 186 2.45 -1.17 -16.63
CA SER A 186 3.71 -0.94 -17.35
C SER A 186 4.82 -0.58 -16.36
N LYS A 187 5.89 -1.37 -16.35
CA LYS A 187 7.14 -1.03 -15.67
C LYS A 187 8.07 -0.33 -16.65
N THR A 188 8.34 0.95 -16.41
CA THR A 188 9.23 1.79 -17.22
C THR A 188 10.48 2.19 -16.43
N GLY A 189 11.42 2.89 -17.07
CA GLY A 189 12.68 3.33 -16.47
C GLY A 189 13.68 2.20 -16.17
N ALA A 190 14.95 2.55 -15.99
CA ALA A 190 16.06 1.63 -15.76
C ALA A 190 16.07 1.00 -14.36
N GLY A 191 15.39 1.61 -13.39
CA GLY A 191 15.35 1.15 -12.00
C GLY A 191 14.70 -0.22 -11.80
N ARG A 192 14.93 -0.81 -10.62
CA ARG A 192 14.31 -2.07 -10.19
C ARG A 192 13.04 -1.86 -9.38
N VAL A 193 11.95 -2.49 -9.81
CA VAL A 193 10.67 -2.54 -9.09
C VAL A 193 10.39 -3.95 -8.60
N VAL A 194 9.93 -4.08 -7.36
CA VAL A 194 9.61 -5.37 -6.75
C VAL A 194 8.12 -5.44 -6.42
N PHE A 195 7.44 -6.45 -6.94
CA PHE A 195 6.10 -6.83 -6.49
C PHE A 195 6.19 -8.06 -5.60
N ALA A 196 5.64 -7.96 -4.39
CA ALA A 196 5.60 -9.08 -3.45
C ALA A 196 4.17 -9.50 -3.08
N GLY A 197 3.21 -8.59 -3.16
CA GLY A 197 1.81 -8.90 -2.88
C GLY A 197 1.15 -9.75 -3.97
N GLN A 198 0.02 -10.34 -3.63
CA GLN A 198 -0.78 -11.15 -4.54
C GLN A 198 -1.58 -10.25 -5.48
N ASN A 199 -1.17 -10.19 -6.74
CA ASN A 199 -1.86 -9.41 -7.74
C ASN A 199 -2.95 -10.24 -8.44
N THR A 200 -4.08 -9.60 -8.74
CA THR A 200 -5.21 -10.18 -9.50
C THR A 200 -5.60 -9.28 -10.67
N LEU A 201 -4.63 -8.54 -11.19
CA LEU A 201 -4.76 -7.75 -12.41
C LEU A 201 -5.21 -8.62 -13.58
N SER A 202 -6.19 -8.15 -14.34
CA SER A 202 -6.71 -8.82 -15.53
C SER A 202 -6.27 -8.18 -16.85
N GLY A 203 -5.59 -7.03 -16.80
CA GLY A 203 -4.93 -6.43 -17.96
C GLY A 203 -3.53 -7.00 -18.20
N PRO A 204 -2.87 -6.64 -19.32
CA PRO A 204 -1.50 -7.06 -19.60
C PRO A 204 -0.50 -6.44 -18.61
N LEU A 205 0.61 -7.16 -18.37
CA LEU A 205 1.76 -6.68 -17.62
C LEU A 205 2.96 -6.54 -18.57
N THR A 206 3.45 -5.32 -18.75
CA THR A 206 4.57 -4.99 -19.63
C THR A 206 5.77 -4.52 -18.81
N VAL A 207 6.94 -5.09 -19.09
CA VAL A 207 8.24 -4.57 -18.63
C VAL A 207 8.90 -3.90 -19.83
N GLU A 208 8.82 -2.57 -19.90
CA GLU A 208 9.39 -1.77 -21.00
C GLU A 208 10.90 -1.63 -20.84
N ALA A 209 11.37 -1.40 -19.61
CA ALA A 209 12.78 -1.23 -19.28
C ALA A 209 13.10 -1.60 -17.82
N GLY A 210 14.38 -1.82 -17.55
CA GLY A 210 14.88 -2.14 -16.22
C GLY A 210 14.40 -3.50 -15.74
N THR A 211 14.22 -3.65 -14.42
CA THR A 211 13.85 -4.95 -13.81
C THR A 211 12.53 -4.86 -13.06
N LEU A 212 11.62 -5.79 -13.35
CA LEU A 212 10.52 -6.14 -12.46
C LEU A 212 10.85 -7.46 -11.75
N THR A 213 10.88 -7.43 -10.42
CA THR A 213 11.10 -8.61 -9.58
C THR A 213 9.80 -9.09 -8.96
N LEU A 214 9.52 -10.38 -9.04
CA LEU A 214 8.43 -11.04 -8.34
C LEU A 214 8.98 -11.70 -7.08
N ALA A 215 8.90 -11.02 -5.95
CA ALA A 215 9.45 -11.51 -4.68
C ALA A 215 8.42 -12.34 -3.91
N SER A 216 8.66 -13.64 -3.76
CA SER A 216 7.84 -14.52 -2.93
C SER A 216 8.46 -14.87 -1.57
N ASP A 217 9.73 -14.52 -1.34
CA ASP A 217 10.42 -14.73 -0.07
C ASP A 217 11.51 -13.68 0.21
N ALA A 218 11.79 -13.45 1.48
CA ALA A 218 12.79 -12.53 2.00
C ALA A 218 14.23 -13.07 1.91
N SER A 219 14.42 -14.36 1.65
CA SER A 219 15.74 -15.03 1.58
C SER A 219 16.57 -14.67 0.34
N SER A 220 16.02 -13.87 -0.58
CA SER A 220 16.72 -13.39 -1.78
C SER A 220 17.78 -12.30 -1.51
N VAL A 221 17.83 -11.76 -0.28
CA VAL A 221 18.80 -10.73 0.13
C VAL A 221 19.98 -11.33 0.89
N THR A 222 21.21 -10.96 0.52
CA THR A 222 22.44 -11.49 1.13
C THR A 222 22.74 -10.88 2.49
N GLY A 223 23.53 -11.58 3.32
CA GLY A 223 23.93 -11.12 4.66
C GLY A 223 22.98 -11.54 5.78
N LEU A 224 22.03 -12.45 5.50
CA LEU A 224 21.17 -13.03 6.53
C LEU A 224 22.01 -13.85 7.53
N VAL A 225 21.85 -13.57 8.81
CA VAL A 225 22.49 -14.28 9.93
C VAL A 225 21.61 -15.44 10.39
N TYR A 226 20.34 -15.17 10.62
CA TYR A 226 19.32 -16.18 10.93
C TYR A 226 17.91 -15.62 10.63
N ARG A 227 16.97 -16.55 10.45
CA ARG A 227 15.54 -16.35 10.28
C ARG A 227 14.79 -17.27 11.23
N LEU A 228 14.01 -16.69 12.12
CA LEU A 228 13.07 -17.42 12.97
C LEU A 228 11.69 -17.30 12.35
N ASP A 229 11.09 -18.41 11.92
CA ASP A 229 9.77 -18.41 11.25
C ASP A 229 8.79 -19.36 11.93
N ALA A 230 7.76 -18.79 12.57
CA ALA A 230 6.79 -19.55 13.33
C ALA A 230 5.79 -20.29 12.43
N SER A 231 5.73 -19.94 11.13
CA SER A 231 4.95 -20.72 10.16
C SER A 231 5.59 -22.05 9.77
N GLN A 232 6.82 -22.29 10.23
CA GLN A 232 7.50 -23.57 10.10
C GLN A 232 7.61 -24.25 11.46
N PRO A 233 6.55 -24.92 11.96
CA PRO A 233 6.56 -25.55 13.29
C PRO A 233 7.63 -26.65 13.44
N ALA A 234 8.17 -27.17 12.34
CA ALA A 234 9.31 -28.10 12.34
C ALA A 234 10.60 -27.48 12.92
N THR A 235 10.69 -26.14 12.97
CA THR A 235 11.81 -25.41 13.60
C THR A 235 11.62 -25.24 15.11
N LEU A 236 10.47 -25.61 15.65
CA LEU A 236 10.14 -25.47 17.07
C LEU A 236 10.39 -26.78 17.83
N THR A 237 11.05 -26.68 18.98
CA THR A 237 11.14 -27.78 19.94
C THR A 237 10.17 -27.53 21.08
N PHE A 238 9.39 -28.55 21.42
CA PHE A 238 8.38 -28.49 22.47
C PHE A 238 8.82 -29.25 23.72
N LEU A 239 8.25 -28.90 24.87
CA LEU A 239 8.22 -29.82 26.02
C LEU A 239 7.56 -31.15 25.63
N ALA A 240 7.86 -32.21 26.38
CA ALA A 240 7.32 -33.55 26.13
C ALA A 240 5.79 -33.62 26.14
N ASP A 241 5.13 -32.70 26.85
CA ASP A 241 3.67 -32.59 26.91
C ASP A 241 3.07 -31.74 25.76
N GLY A 242 3.92 -31.19 24.88
CA GLY A 242 3.53 -30.36 23.74
C GLY A 242 3.08 -28.94 24.09
N SER A 243 3.14 -28.53 25.36
CA SER A 243 2.50 -27.30 25.84
C SER A 243 3.30 -26.02 25.55
N ASN A 244 4.63 -26.10 25.65
CA ASN A 244 5.54 -24.96 25.66
C ASN A 244 6.66 -25.15 24.65
N VAL A 245 7.11 -24.07 24.03
CA VAL A 245 8.24 -24.06 23.10
C VAL A 245 9.53 -23.80 23.87
N THR A 246 10.42 -24.79 23.90
CA THR A 246 11.73 -24.71 24.58
C THR A 246 12.85 -24.27 23.67
N ALA A 247 12.72 -24.46 22.35
CA ALA A 247 13.67 -23.91 21.38
C ALA A 247 13.01 -23.51 20.06
N TRP A 248 13.61 -22.54 19.38
CA TRP A 248 13.25 -22.06 18.06
C TRP A 248 14.52 -21.97 17.21
N ALA A 249 14.66 -22.89 16.26
CA ALA A 249 15.79 -22.96 15.36
C ALA A 249 15.63 -22.02 14.16
N ASP A 250 16.75 -21.61 13.60
CA ASP A 250 16.82 -20.93 12.32
C ASP A 250 16.21 -21.78 11.19
N ALA A 251 15.42 -21.14 10.33
CA ALA A 251 14.76 -21.75 9.19
C ALA A 251 15.67 -21.87 7.95
N GLU A 252 16.82 -21.18 7.93
CA GLU A 252 17.69 -21.07 6.74
C GLU A 252 19.02 -21.85 6.89
N GLY A 253 19.13 -22.70 7.91
CA GLY A 253 20.22 -23.67 8.04
C GLY A 253 21.56 -23.14 8.58
N SER A 254 21.61 -21.92 9.14
CA SER A 254 22.78 -21.38 9.85
C SER A 254 23.17 -22.19 11.10
N GLY A 255 22.25 -23.00 11.62
CA GLY A 255 22.39 -23.70 12.89
C GLY A 255 22.19 -22.82 14.13
N PHE A 256 21.87 -21.53 13.95
CA PHE A 256 21.52 -20.65 15.05
C PHE A 256 20.17 -21.09 15.65
N ALA A 257 20.08 -21.21 16.96
CA ALA A 257 18.83 -21.46 17.66
C ALA A 257 18.67 -20.54 18.87
N PHE A 258 17.43 -20.34 19.30
CA PHE A 258 17.08 -19.72 20.56
C PHE A 258 16.48 -20.77 21.49
N ALA A 259 16.89 -20.81 22.76
CA ALA A 259 16.39 -21.77 23.74
C ALA A 259 15.99 -21.09 25.06
N THR A 260 14.99 -21.63 25.74
CA THR A 260 14.54 -21.08 27.03
C THR A 260 15.55 -21.36 28.13
N THR A 261 15.58 -20.49 29.15
CA THR A 261 16.47 -20.64 30.32
C THR A 261 15.82 -21.41 31.47
N ASN A 262 14.52 -21.67 31.41
CA ASN A 262 13.77 -22.52 32.31
C ASN A 262 12.49 -23.00 31.60
N ASP A 263 12.01 -24.18 31.96
CA ASP A 263 10.84 -24.81 31.33
C ASP A 263 9.49 -24.27 31.86
N LEU A 264 9.52 -23.41 32.89
CA LEU A 264 8.32 -22.88 33.55
C LEU A 264 7.77 -21.62 32.85
N ASN A 265 8.64 -20.84 32.19
CA ASN A 265 8.30 -19.57 31.54
C ASN A 265 8.74 -19.58 30.08
N CYS A 266 8.11 -20.43 29.28
CA CYS A 266 8.35 -20.56 27.85
C CYS A 266 7.26 -19.84 27.04
N PRO A 267 7.57 -19.38 25.80
CA PRO A 267 6.52 -19.02 24.86
C PRO A 267 5.71 -20.25 24.44
N VAL A 268 4.46 -20.01 24.03
CA VAL A 268 3.55 -21.07 23.57
C VAL A 268 3.24 -20.86 22.10
N TYR A 269 3.30 -21.94 21.32
CA TYR A 269 2.89 -21.91 19.92
C TYR A 269 1.36 -21.94 19.80
N ASN A 270 0.81 -21.13 18.91
CA ASN A 270 -0.59 -21.18 18.54
C ASN A 270 -0.76 -21.08 17.02
N ALA A 271 -1.21 -22.19 16.42
CA ALA A 271 -1.42 -22.32 14.97
C ALA A 271 -2.48 -21.34 14.42
N ALA A 272 -3.44 -20.89 15.24
CA ALA A 272 -4.48 -19.96 14.80
C ALA A 272 -4.00 -18.50 14.67
N LEU A 273 -2.82 -18.17 15.21
CA LEU A 273 -2.26 -16.83 15.09
C LEU A 273 -1.91 -16.49 13.64
N PHE A 274 -1.88 -15.18 13.37
CA PHE A 274 -1.42 -14.62 12.09
C PHE A 274 -2.16 -15.17 10.85
N GLY A 275 -3.48 -15.31 10.97
CA GLY A 275 -4.32 -15.82 9.88
C GLY A 275 -4.21 -17.33 9.67
N GLY A 276 -3.95 -18.10 10.75
CA GLY A 276 -3.81 -19.56 10.68
C GLY A 276 -2.41 -20.03 10.25
N ARG A 277 -1.44 -19.11 10.18
CA ARG A 277 -0.05 -19.43 9.82
C ARG A 277 0.79 -19.84 11.02
N GLY A 278 0.34 -19.59 12.24
CA GLY A 278 1.07 -19.93 13.45
C GLY A 278 1.94 -18.79 13.99
N GLY A 279 2.18 -18.83 15.30
CA GLY A 279 2.93 -17.80 16.02
C GLY A 279 3.29 -18.21 17.43
N LEU A 280 4.30 -17.55 18.02
CA LEU A 280 4.71 -17.75 19.41
C LEU A 280 4.16 -16.63 20.28
N HIS A 281 3.46 -16.99 21.36
CA HIS A 281 2.94 -16.06 22.34
C HIS A 281 3.90 -15.90 23.52
N PHE A 282 4.38 -14.68 23.75
CA PHE A 282 5.27 -14.28 24.84
C PHE A 282 4.51 -13.48 25.92
N GLY A 283 4.95 -13.61 27.18
CA GLY A 283 4.42 -12.80 28.29
C GLY A 283 3.14 -13.32 28.94
N ARG A 284 2.74 -14.57 28.66
CA ARG A 284 1.50 -15.19 29.15
C ARG A 284 1.42 -15.20 30.69
N GLY A 285 0.27 -14.80 31.25
CA GLY A 285 0.01 -14.93 32.68
C GLY A 285 0.95 -14.14 33.59
N GLY A 286 1.63 -13.11 33.06
CA GLY A 286 2.62 -12.33 33.80
C GLY A 286 4.03 -12.95 33.82
N ALA A 287 4.26 -14.06 33.10
CA ALA A 287 5.53 -14.76 33.07
C ALA A 287 6.54 -14.13 32.08
N ARG A 288 7.82 -14.19 32.45
CA ARG A 288 8.94 -13.69 31.63
C ARG A 288 9.42 -14.77 30.67
N GLY A 289 8.79 -14.84 29.50
CA GLY A 289 9.17 -15.75 28.42
C GLY A 289 10.48 -15.30 27.79
N ARG A 290 11.61 -15.88 28.17
CA ARG A 290 12.94 -15.53 27.64
C ARG A 290 13.52 -16.68 26.84
N MET A 291 13.99 -16.39 25.63
CA MET A 291 14.80 -17.33 24.84
C MET A 291 16.18 -16.72 24.55
N LEU A 292 17.25 -17.47 24.80
CA LEU A 292 18.63 -17.07 24.56
C LEU A 292 19.15 -17.65 23.25
N GLY A 293 19.83 -16.81 22.46
CA GLY A 293 20.55 -17.27 21.29
C GLY A 293 21.67 -18.24 21.65
N SER A 294 21.89 -19.22 20.78
CA SER A 294 22.94 -20.24 20.88
C SER A 294 24.36 -19.66 20.72
N GLY A 295 24.50 -18.50 20.09
CA GLY A 295 25.80 -17.87 19.82
C GLY A 295 25.75 -16.35 19.74
N VAL A 296 26.80 -15.78 19.16
CA VAL A 296 26.95 -14.33 18.95
C VAL A 296 26.39 -13.95 17.59
N THR A 297 25.53 -12.94 17.53
CA THR A 297 25.08 -12.30 16.30
C THR A 297 25.95 -11.09 15.98
N ASN A 298 26.03 -10.74 14.69
CA ASN A 298 26.69 -9.54 14.17
C ASN A 298 25.67 -8.61 13.51
N ALA A 299 24.54 -8.38 14.19
CA ALA A 299 23.37 -7.72 13.63
C ALA A 299 23.62 -6.25 13.26
N GLN A 300 23.10 -5.84 12.10
CA GLN A 300 23.01 -4.44 11.71
C GLN A 300 21.61 -4.06 11.23
N THR A 301 20.87 -4.98 10.61
CA THR A 301 19.47 -4.77 10.21
C THR A 301 18.59 -5.90 10.74
N VAL A 302 17.44 -5.57 11.33
CA VAL A 302 16.52 -6.52 11.96
C VAL A 302 15.11 -6.25 11.46
N PHE A 303 14.40 -7.31 11.10
CA PHE A 303 12.98 -7.30 10.79
C PHE A 303 12.25 -8.19 11.78
N ALA A 304 11.09 -7.76 12.27
CA ALA A 304 10.22 -8.58 13.08
C ALA A 304 8.75 -8.36 12.74
N VAL A 305 8.05 -9.45 12.45
CA VAL A 305 6.59 -9.45 12.31
C VAL A 305 6.00 -9.92 13.63
N ASN A 306 5.17 -9.08 14.23
CA ASN A 306 4.67 -9.31 15.57
C ASN A 306 3.30 -8.65 15.78
N MET A 307 2.66 -8.97 16.90
CA MET A 307 1.38 -8.42 17.32
C MET A 307 1.40 -8.18 18.82
N ILE A 308 1.19 -6.93 19.23
CA ILE A 308 1.12 -6.61 20.66
C ILE A 308 -0.25 -7.00 21.20
N ARG A 309 -0.28 -7.63 22.37
CA ARG A 309 -1.52 -8.05 23.04
C ARG A 309 -1.87 -7.25 24.28
N ASP A 310 -0.95 -6.41 24.74
CA ASP A 310 -1.03 -5.70 26.00
C ASP A 310 -0.50 -4.27 25.83
N GLN A 311 -1.31 -3.27 26.21
CA GLN A 311 -0.93 -1.86 26.14
C GLN A 311 0.11 -1.48 27.22
N SER A 312 0.33 -2.33 28.22
CA SER A 312 1.25 -2.09 29.33
C SER A 312 2.69 -2.56 29.08
N ASN A 313 3.09 -2.73 27.82
CA ASN A 313 4.49 -2.95 27.45
C ASN A 313 5.34 -1.72 27.80
N ASP A 314 5.78 -1.58 29.05
CA ASP A 314 6.66 -0.48 29.47
C ASP A 314 8.13 -0.86 29.26
N ASN A 315 8.77 -0.29 28.23
CA ASN A 315 10.13 -0.66 27.83
C ASN A 315 10.28 -2.18 27.61
N GLY A 316 9.26 -2.82 27.05
CA GLY A 316 9.18 -4.27 26.86
C GLY A 316 10.30 -4.75 25.95
N GLY A 317 11.24 -5.52 26.49
CA GLY A 317 12.41 -5.98 25.76
C GLY A 317 12.09 -7.10 24.77
N PHE A 318 11.89 -6.75 23.50
CA PHE A 318 11.51 -7.70 22.44
C PHE A 318 12.70 -8.56 21.97
N TRP A 319 13.76 -7.92 21.48
CA TRP A 319 14.96 -8.61 20.99
C TRP A 319 16.18 -7.75 21.28
N GLY A 320 17.25 -8.30 21.86
CA GLY A 320 18.38 -7.46 22.26
C GLY A 320 19.52 -8.21 22.91
N LYS A 321 20.48 -7.46 23.43
CA LYS A 321 21.68 -7.98 24.08
C LYS A 321 21.32 -8.70 25.37
N GLU A 322 21.74 -9.96 25.49
CA GLU A 322 21.54 -10.76 26.67
C GLU A 322 22.03 -10.03 27.94
N GLY A 323 21.14 -9.81 28.91
CA GLY A 323 21.51 -9.30 30.23
C GLY A 323 21.82 -7.80 30.29
N GLN A 324 21.59 -7.06 29.21
CA GLN A 324 21.87 -5.62 29.13
C GLN A 324 20.62 -4.88 28.66
N ASP A 325 20.38 -3.65 29.14
CA ASP A 325 19.26 -2.81 28.68
C ASP A 325 19.62 -2.18 27.32
N SER A 326 19.87 -2.99 26.30
CA SER A 326 20.25 -2.54 24.95
C SER A 326 19.62 -3.46 23.90
N GLY A 327 18.59 -2.98 23.20
CA GLY A 327 17.89 -3.79 22.22
C GLY A 327 16.71 -3.12 21.54
N LEU A 328 16.03 -3.88 20.67
CA LEU A 328 14.74 -3.52 20.12
C LEU A 328 13.68 -3.69 21.22
N ARG A 329 13.06 -2.59 21.61
CA ARG A 329 12.08 -2.53 22.70
C ARG A 329 10.93 -1.60 22.37
N ILE A 330 9.85 -1.77 23.10
CA ILE A 330 8.59 -1.08 22.87
C ILE A 330 8.11 -0.37 24.14
N GLY A 331 7.58 0.85 24.00
CA GLY A 331 6.93 1.62 25.04
C GLY A 331 5.44 1.78 24.72
N ASN A 332 4.59 1.11 25.49
CA ASN A 332 3.18 0.88 25.27
C ASN A 332 2.91 0.29 23.88
N THR A 333 2.68 1.17 22.91
CA THR A 333 2.33 0.85 21.52
C THR A 333 3.29 1.53 20.53
N THR A 334 4.45 2.01 21.00
CA THR A 334 5.43 2.74 20.20
C THR A 334 6.79 2.09 20.29
N TRP A 335 7.35 1.71 19.14
CA TRP A 335 8.73 1.25 19.05
C TRP A 335 9.70 2.39 19.34
N TYR A 336 10.75 2.14 20.10
CA TYR A 336 11.73 3.19 20.41
C TYR A 336 12.54 3.57 19.16
N TRP A 337 12.65 4.87 18.93
CA TRP A 337 13.41 5.48 17.82
C TRP A 337 14.90 5.59 18.18
N PRO A 338 15.84 5.57 17.21
CA PRO A 338 17.25 5.86 17.48
C PRO A 338 17.42 7.15 18.28
N GLY A 339 18.02 7.09 19.47
CA GLY A 339 18.24 8.31 20.25
C GLY A 339 18.74 8.16 21.69
N ASN A 340 18.59 6.98 22.31
CA ASN A 340 19.20 6.71 23.62
C ASN A 340 20.16 5.51 23.54
N ASN A 341 20.94 5.32 24.61
CA ASN A 341 21.97 4.27 24.69
C ASN A 341 21.41 2.86 25.01
N ASN A 342 20.08 2.72 25.08
CA ASN A 342 19.41 1.49 25.49
C ASN A 342 18.56 0.87 24.38
N ASP A 343 18.42 1.55 23.25
CA ASP A 343 17.77 1.00 22.05
C ASP A 343 18.78 0.23 21.20
N PHE A 344 18.34 -0.51 20.18
CA PHE A 344 19.25 -1.27 19.30
C PHE A 344 20.32 -0.38 18.65
N HIS A 345 20.06 0.92 18.52
CA HIS A 345 20.93 1.98 18.00
C HIS A 345 21.93 2.54 19.01
N TYR A 346 22.19 1.83 20.12
CA TYR A 346 23.18 2.23 21.12
C TYR A 346 24.56 2.47 20.50
N GLY A 347 25.33 3.40 21.08
CA GLY A 347 26.67 3.76 20.61
C GLY A 347 26.74 4.95 19.65
N GLY A 348 25.63 5.64 19.40
CA GLY A 348 25.63 6.95 18.72
C GLY A 348 25.90 6.91 17.22
N ALA A 349 25.88 5.73 16.59
CA ALA A 349 26.09 5.57 15.14
C ALA A 349 24.85 5.95 14.29
N GLY A 350 23.75 6.34 14.93
CA GLY A 350 22.48 6.62 14.26
C GLY A 350 21.80 5.34 13.75
N GLY A 351 20.96 5.51 12.73
CA GLY A 351 20.17 4.43 12.14
C GLY A 351 18.72 4.86 11.94
N LEU A 352 17.84 3.89 11.74
CA LEU A 352 16.41 4.15 11.55
C LEU A 352 15.55 3.03 12.15
N VAL A 353 14.28 3.38 12.37
CA VAL A 353 13.19 2.42 12.58
C VAL A 353 12.15 2.66 11.49
N ALA A 354 11.55 1.59 11.01
CA ALA A 354 10.37 1.66 10.17
C ALA A 354 9.27 0.76 10.73
N VAL A 355 8.03 1.23 10.62
CA VAL A 355 6.83 0.46 10.96
C VAL A 355 6.01 0.29 9.69
N ASN A 356 5.73 -0.95 9.32
CA ASN A 356 5.01 -1.31 8.09
C ASN A 356 5.62 -0.66 6.83
N GLY A 357 6.95 -0.65 6.77
CA GLY A 357 7.73 -0.08 5.65
C GLY A 357 7.88 1.44 5.64
N ILE A 358 7.21 2.16 6.55
CA ILE A 358 7.34 3.61 6.69
C ILE A 358 8.38 3.91 7.76
N VAL A 359 9.38 4.72 7.42
CA VAL A 359 10.40 5.19 8.38
C VAL A 359 9.72 6.10 9.42
N SER A 360 9.32 5.50 10.54
CA SER A 360 8.65 6.14 11.67
C SER A 360 8.71 5.26 12.91
N ASN A 361 8.46 5.85 14.07
CA ASN A 361 8.08 5.15 15.30
C ASN A 361 6.58 5.26 15.55
N SER A 362 5.76 5.19 14.49
CA SER A 362 4.31 5.37 14.63
C SER A 362 3.71 4.38 15.63
N VAL A 363 2.65 4.82 16.31
CA VAL A 363 1.85 4.00 17.21
C VAL A 363 1.27 2.82 16.44
N VAL A 364 1.43 1.62 16.98
CA VAL A 364 0.80 0.39 16.46
C VAL A 364 -0.45 0.03 17.27
N THR A 365 -1.41 -0.60 16.60
CA THR A 365 -2.68 -0.97 17.23
C THR A 365 -2.57 -2.32 17.93
N VAL A 366 -3.02 -2.40 19.19
CA VAL A 366 -3.07 -3.67 19.92
C VAL A 366 -3.99 -4.66 19.23
N GLY A 367 -3.55 -5.92 19.12
CA GLY A 367 -4.24 -6.97 18.41
C GLY A 367 -4.12 -6.91 16.88
N GLN A 368 -3.34 -5.96 16.33
CA GLN A 368 -3.04 -5.90 14.90
C GLN A 368 -1.61 -6.35 14.61
N ILE A 369 -1.47 -7.11 13.53
CA ILE A 369 -0.17 -7.51 12.99
C ILE A 369 0.54 -6.24 12.49
N HIS A 370 1.83 -6.14 12.77
CA HIS A 370 2.68 -5.14 12.17
C HIS A 370 4.07 -5.71 11.94
N LEU A 371 4.84 -4.99 11.13
CA LEU A 371 6.24 -5.25 10.85
C LEU A 371 7.03 -4.09 11.44
N VAL A 372 8.02 -4.39 12.28
CA VAL A 372 9.05 -3.45 12.68
C VAL A 372 10.36 -3.78 11.96
N THR A 373 10.97 -2.76 11.38
CA THR A 373 12.33 -2.80 10.84
C THR A 373 13.19 -1.90 11.70
N SER A 374 14.38 -2.37 12.09
CA SER A 374 15.35 -1.58 12.84
C SER A 374 16.73 -1.74 12.22
N VAL A 375 17.36 -0.62 11.85
CA VAL A 375 18.69 -0.58 11.24
C VAL A 375 19.60 0.23 12.14
N ASN A 376 20.71 -0.36 12.59
CA ASN A 376 21.76 0.36 13.30
C ASN A 376 22.79 0.92 12.30
N GLY A 377 23.23 2.16 12.50
CA GLY A 377 24.28 2.78 11.67
C GLY A 377 25.62 2.06 11.74
N ALA A 378 25.87 1.24 12.77
CA ALA A 378 27.02 0.36 12.89
C ALA A 378 26.61 -1.06 13.27
N ARG A 379 27.37 -2.05 12.77
CA ARG A 379 27.20 -3.47 13.09
C ARG A 379 27.41 -3.70 14.59
N GLN A 380 26.50 -4.45 15.21
CA GLN A 380 26.51 -4.77 16.64
C GLN A 380 26.79 -6.25 16.86
N THR A 381 27.79 -6.54 17.70
CA THR A 381 28.20 -7.91 18.02
C THR A 381 27.84 -8.26 19.46
N PHE A 382 26.90 -9.19 19.64
CA PHE A 382 26.45 -9.63 20.97
C PHE A 382 25.71 -10.97 20.92
N ARG A 383 25.53 -11.60 22.08
CA ARG A 383 24.62 -12.75 22.21
C ARG A 383 23.17 -12.25 22.34
N PRO A 384 22.26 -12.59 21.41
CA PRO A 384 20.90 -12.06 21.43
C PRO A 384 19.99 -12.85 22.37
N ALA A 385 18.91 -12.22 22.82
CA ALA A 385 17.80 -12.84 23.53
C ALA A 385 16.47 -12.26 23.05
N ILE A 386 15.39 -13.03 23.13
CA ILE A 386 14.01 -12.66 22.73
C ILE A 386 13.09 -12.70 23.94
N GLY A 387 12.12 -11.79 23.99
CA GLY A 387 10.99 -11.79 24.92
C GLY A 387 11.27 -11.12 26.27
N ASP A 388 12.50 -11.19 26.77
CA ASP A 388 12.98 -10.51 27.97
C ASP A 388 14.51 -10.40 27.90
N TYR A 389 15.01 -9.66 26.90
CA TYR A 389 16.45 -9.68 26.62
C TYR A 389 17.29 -9.20 27.81
N TRP A 390 16.77 -8.23 28.58
CA TRP A 390 17.48 -7.62 29.71
C TRP A 390 17.56 -8.55 30.92
N GLY A 391 16.50 -9.31 31.23
CA GLY A 391 16.54 -10.26 32.36
C GLY A 391 16.73 -9.59 33.72
N SER A 392 16.43 -8.29 33.86
CA SER A 392 16.69 -7.52 35.08
C SER A 392 15.92 -8.05 36.29
N SER A 393 16.59 -8.22 37.43
CA SER A 393 15.96 -8.54 38.71
C SER A 393 15.31 -7.33 39.39
N GLN A 394 15.68 -6.12 38.99
CA GLN A 394 15.14 -4.86 39.53
C GLN A 394 13.91 -4.38 38.75
N TRP A 395 13.92 -4.57 37.43
CA TRP A 395 12.88 -4.10 36.51
C TRP A 395 12.15 -5.29 35.87
N THR A 396 11.45 -6.06 36.69
CA THR A 396 10.87 -7.35 36.31
C THR A 396 9.68 -7.26 35.36
N SER A 397 9.12 -6.07 35.13
CA SER A 397 8.00 -5.83 34.21
C SER A 397 8.43 -5.57 32.76
N ARG A 398 9.72 -5.33 32.49
CA ARG A 398 10.24 -4.90 31.17
C ARG A 398 10.48 -6.04 30.17
N TYR A 399 9.54 -6.97 30.10
CA TYR A 399 9.53 -8.07 29.14
C TYR A 399 8.46 -7.81 28.07
N TYR A 400 8.67 -8.36 26.88
CA TYR A 400 7.73 -8.25 25.77
C TYR A 400 6.48 -9.10 26.01
N ARG A 401 5.32 -8.49 25.76
CA ARG A 401 4.00 -9.12 25.86
C ARG A 401 3.30 -9.03 24.51
N GLY A 402 3.31 -10.13 23.78
CA GLY A 402 2.73 -10.19 22.46
C GLY A 402 3.06 -11.48 21.73
N ASP A 403 2.53 -11.57 20.51
CA ASP A 403 2.77 -12.66 19.60
C ASP A 403 3.91 -12.29 18.64
N VAL A 404 4.67 -13.29 18.21
CA VAL A 404 5.77 -13.17 17.25
C VAL A 404 5.55 -14.18 16.13
N ALA A 405 5.59 -13.69 14.89
CA ALA A 405 5.45 -14.50 13.69
C ALA A 405 6.81 -14.83 13.09
N GLU A 406 7.64 -13.81 12.86
CA GLU A 406 8.90 -14.00 12.14
C GLU A 406 9.94 -12.96 12.56
N ILE A 407 11.22 -13.35 12.63
CA ILE A 407 12.36 -12.43 12.87
C ILE A 407 13.47 -12.74 11.89
N LEU A 408 13.97 -11.74 11.16
CA LEU A 408 15.14 -11.86 10.29
C LEU A 408 16.21 -10.89 10.74
N VAL A 409 17.46 -11.34 10.78
CA VAL A 409 18.60 -10.52 11.18
C VAL A 409 19.68 -10.58 10.12
N PHE A 410 20.12 -9.41 9.66
CA PHE A 410 21.19 -9.25 8.67
C PHE A 410 22.43 -8.63 9.32
N ASP A 411 23.61 -9.05 8.86
CA ASP A 411 24.90 -8.60 9.39
C ASP A 411 25.40 -7.27 8.83
N ARG A 412 24.61 -6.66 7.93
CA ARG A 412 24.98 -5.46 7.20
C ARG A 412 23.84 -4.44 7.15
N ASN A 413 24.21 -3.21 6.81
CA ASN A 413 23.25 -2.20 6.42
C ASN A 413 22.68 -2.57 5.04
N LEU A 414 21.38 -2.83 4.98
CA LEU A 414 20.70 -3.06 3.71
C LEU A 414 20.50 -1.73 2.98
N THR A 415 20.60 -1.73 1.66
CA THR A 415 20.18 -0.58 0.85
C THR A 415 18.68 -0.34 1.03
N ALA A 416 18.19 0.83 0.62
CA ALA A 416 16.77 1.17 0.71
C ALA A 416 15.89 0.14 -0.02
N LEU A 417 16.30 -0.28 -1.23
CA LEU A 417 15.58 -1.27 -2.01
C LEU A 417 15.64 -2.67 -1.39
N GLU A 418 16.79 -3.12 -0.91
CA GLU A 418 16.92 -4.42 -0.24
C GLU A 418 16.05 -4.49 1.01
N ARG A 419 16.08 -3.43 1.83
CA ARG A 419 15.20 -3.31 3.01
C ARG A 419 13.73 -3.38 2.60
N GLN A 420 13.31 -2.56 1.64
CA GLN A 420 11.93 -2.55 1.16
C GLN A 420 11.52 -3.90 0.55
N THR A 421 12.44 -4.63 -0.09
CA THR A 421 12.19 -5.97 -0.64
C THR A 421 11.84 -6.97 0.48
N VAL A 422 12.63 -6.99 1.55
CA VAL A 422 12.35 -7.84 2.73
C VAL A 422 11.05 -7.42 3.39
N GLU A 423 10.81 -6.11 3.56
CA GLU A 423 9.57 -5.58 4.12
C GLU A 423 8.37 -6.00 3.28
N ALA A 424 8.47 -5.91 1.97
CA ALA A 424 7.39 -6.26 1.06
C ALA A 424 7.08 -7.75 1.08
N ALA A 425 8.10 -8.61 1.08
CA ALA A 425 7.93 -10.05 1.20
C ALA A 425 7.26 -10.45 2.53
N LEU A 426 7.71 -9.87 3.66
CA LEU A 426 7.11 -10.12 4.97
C LEU A 426 5.68 -9.60 5.06
N MET A 427 5.42 -8.37 4.60
CA MET A 427 4.07 -7.82 4.62
C MET A 427 3.13 -8.63 3.71
N ALA A 428 3.56 -9.02 2.52
CA ALA A 428 2.79 -9.89 1.63
C ALA A 428 2.50 -11.27 2.23
N LYS A 429 3.45 -11.83 2.98
CA LYS A 429 3.26 -13.11 3.69
C LYS A 429 2.28 -12.99 4.85
N TRP A 430 2.35 -11.93 5.65
CA TRP A 430 1.72 -11.91 6.98
C TRP A 430 0.49 -11.02 7.12
N PHE A 431 0.31 -10.00 6.29
CA PHE A 431 -0.77 -9.01 6.45
C PHE A 431 -2.06 -9.42 5.71
N PRO A 432 -2.01 -10.03 4.51
CA PRO A 432 -3.17 -10.63 3.87
C PRO A 432 -3.62 -11.93 4.55
N ALA A 433 -4.92 -12.22 4.50
CA ALA A 433 -5.51 -13.48 5.01
C ALA A 433 -5.30 -14.70 4.09
N GLY A 434 -4.72 -14.53 2.89
CA GLY A 434 -4.56 -15.58 1.89
C GLY A 434 -3.12 -15.83 1.44
N SER A 435 -2.84 -17.02 0.93
CA SER A 435 -1.63 -17.38 0.18
C SER A 435 -1.95 -17.44 -1.32
N GLY A 436 -1.03 -16.99 -2.16
CA GLY A 436 -1.23 -16.87 -3.60
C GLY A 436 0.05 -16.43 -4.30
N SER A 437 0.11 -16.66 -5.61
CA SER A 437 1.22 -16.23 -6.46
C SER A 437 1.23 -14.70 -6.60
N VAL A 438 2.42 -14.11 -6.78
CA VAL A 438 2.57 -12.66 -7.01
C VAL A 438 1.82 -12.23 -8.27
N LEU A 439 1.84 -13.04 -9.33
CA LEU A 439 1.03 -12.84 -10.54
C LEU A 439 -0.05 -13.91 -10.66
N PRO A 440 -1.23 -13.58 -11.23
CA PRO A 440 -2.25 -14.57 -11.51
C PRO A 440 -1.80 -15.46 -12.67
N SER A 441 -2.20 -16.74 -12.66
CA SER A 441 -1.87 -17.69 -13.75
C SER A 441 -2.45 -17.30 -15.11
N SER A 442 -3.46 -16.43 -15.11
CA SER A 442 -4.05 -15.83 -16.31
C SER A 442 -3.27 -14.63 -16.87
N ALA A 443 -2.19 -14.18 -16.21
CA ALA A 443 -1.47 -12.99 -16.62
C ALA A 443 -0.88 -13.14 -18.04
N ALA A 444 -1.05 -12.11 -18.86
CA ALA A 444 -0.33 -11.94 -20.11
C ALA A 444 0.87 -11.02 -19.86
N VAL A 445 2.08 -11.53 -20.08
CA VAL A 445 3.32 -10.80 -19.76
C VAL A 445 4.08 -10.48 -21.04
N THR A 446 4.52 -9.22 -21.17
CA THR A 446 5.42 -8.78 -22.23
C THR A 446 6.68 -8.21 -21.61
N VAL A 447 7.85 -8.71 -22.00
CA VAL A 447 9.15 -8.18 -21.59
C VAL A 447 9.83 -7.63 -22.84
N GLN A 448 9.86 -6.30 -22.97
CA GLN A 448 10.46 -5.64 -24.13
C GLN A 448 11.99 -5.74 -24.09
N ALA A 449 12.63 -5.48 -25.23
CA ALA A 449 14.09 -5.42 -25.31
C ALA A 449 14.62 -4.35 -24.32
N GLY A 450 15.53 -4.76 -23.43
CA GLY A 450 16.03 -3.90 -22.34
C GLY A 450 15.28 -4.06 -21.00
N GLY A 451 14.18 -4.82 -20.98
CA GLY A 451 13.47 -5.23 -19.78
C GLY A 451 13.91 -6.60 -19.25
N THR A 452 13.78 -6.80 -17.94
CA THR A 452 14.01 -8.08 -17.25
C THR A 452 12.86 -8.40 -16.28
N LEU A 453 12.34 -9.62 -16.38
CA LEU A 453 11.49 -10.23 -15.35
C LEU A 453 12.32 -11.15 -14.46
N ASP A 454 12.57 -10.73 -13.23
CA ASP A 454 13.31 -11.49 -12.22
C ASP A 454 12.33 -12.24 -11.30
N LEU A 455 12.45 -13.55 -11.21
CA LEU A 455 11.54 -14.40 -10.44
C LEU A 455 12.01 -14.61 -9.00
N ALA A 456 13.12 -13.99 -8.57
CA ALA A 456 13.63 -14.04 -7.19
C ALA A 456 13.80 -15.46 -6.60
N GLY A 457 14.14 -16.43 -7.45
CA GLY A 457 14.25 -17.86 -7.11
C GLY A 457 12.90 -18.60 -7.04
N GLY A 458 11.79 -17.90 -7.20
CA GLY A 458 10.43 -18.44 -7.13
C GLY A 458 9.99 -19.17 -8.39
N ALA A 459 8.85 -19.86 -8.28
CA ALA A 459 8.19 -20.55 -9.38
C ALA A 459 6.83 -19.88 -9.68
N PHE A 460 6.62 -19.44 -10.91
CA PHE A 460 5.44 -18.70 -11.34
C PHE A 460 4.81 -19.33 -12.58
N THR A 461 3.50 -19.15 -12.71
CA THR A 461 2.73 -19.56 -13.88
C THR A 461 2.05 -18.35 -14.49
N VAL A 462 2.08 -18.23 -15.81
CA VAL A 462 1.40 -17.17 -16.59
C VAL A 462 0.69 -17.75 -17.81
N ALA A 463 -0.21 -16.97 -18.42
CA ALA A 463 -0.96 -17.39 -19.61
C ALA A 463 -0.11 -17.23 -20.88
N SER A 464 0.62 -16.13 -21.00
CA SER A 464 1.49 -15.88 -22.15
C SER A 464 2.72 -15.08 -21.78
N LEU A 465 3.77 -15.24 -22.59
CA LEU A 465 4.99 -14.46 -22.54
C LEU A 465 5.35 -13.96 -23.94
N SER A 466 5.64 -12.67 -24.10
CA SER A 466 6.12 -12.10 -25.37
C SER A 466 7.24 -11.08 -25.19
N GLY A 467 7.83 -10.64 -26.32
CA GLY A 467 8.86 -9.60 -26.36
C GLY A 467 10.30 -10.13 -26.47
N GLY A 468 11.27 -9.21 -26.51
CA GLY A 468 12.71 -9.50 -26.71
C GLY A 468 13.58 -9.28 -25.47
N GLY A 469 13.01 -9.27 -24.27
CA GLY A 469 13.73 -9.05 -23.01
C GLY A 469 14.24 -10.33 -22.34
N CYS A 470 14.59 -10.22 -21.05
CA CYS A 470 15.11 -11.34 -20.25
C CYS A 470 14.11 -11.86 -19.21
N VAL A 471 14.13 -13.18 -18.97
CA VAL A 471 13.58 -13.82 -17.75
C VAL A 471 14.74 -14.42 -16.95
N SER A 472 14.79 -14.16 -15.64
CA SER A 472 15.91 -14.55 -14.80
C SER A 472 15.49 -15.17 -13.46
N ASN A 473 16.38 -15.98 -12.88
CA ASN A 473 16.40 -16.35 -11.46
C ASN A 473 15.07 -16.95 -10.94
N GLY A 474 14.72 -18.16 -11.36
CA GLY A 474 13.54 -18.90 -10.91
C GLY A 474 12.93 -19.77 -12.02
N ALA A 475 11.68 -20.22 -11.85
CA ALA A 475 10.98 -21.02 -12.85
C ALA A 475 9.72 -20.30 -13.35
N LEU A 476 9.56 -20.17 -14.66
CA LEU A 476 8.37 -19.62 -15.30
C LEU A 476 7.70 -20.69 -16.17
N THR A 477 6.47 -21.03 -15.83
CA THR A 477 5.60 -21.89 -16.64
C THR A 477 4.60 -21.04 -17.42
N VAL A 478 4.60 -21.17 -18.74
CA VAL A 478 3.68 -20.47 -19.65
C VAL A 478 2.68 -21.49 -20.20
N THR A 479 1.41 -21.31 -19.86
CA THR A 479 0.36 -22.28 -20.18
C THR A 479 -0.20 -22.13 -21.60
N GLY A 480 -0.13 -20.92 -22.17
CA GLY A 480 -0.49 -20.62 -23.55
C GLY A 480 0.75 -20.47 -24.42
N SER A 481 0.92 -19.28 -25.02
CA SER A 481 1.96 -19.01 -26.01
C SER A 481 3.17 -18.29 -25.42
N VAL A 482 4.35 -18.69 -25.93
CA VAL A 482 5.58 -17.91 -25.86
C VAL A 482 5.84 -17.34 -27.25
N ALA A 483 5.85 -16.01 -27.40
CA ALA A 483 5.99 -15.31 -28.67
C ALA A 483 7.12 -14.25 -28.59
N PRO A 484 8.39 -14.67 -28.73
CA PRO A 484 9.54 -13.76 -28.68
C PRO A 484 9.52 -12.73 -29.82
N GLU A 485 9.86 -11.48 -29.51
CA GLU A 485 10.18 -10.47 -30.52
C GLU A 485 11.70 -10.40 -30.67
N GLY A 486 12.26 -11.27 -31.51
CA GLY A 486 13.71 -11.45 -31.64
C GLY A 486 14.24 -12.52 -30.68
N GLU A 487 15.23 -12.19 -29.86
CA GLU A 487 15.87 -13.12 -28.93
C GLU A 487 15.26 -12.99 -27.52
N LEU A 488 14.58 -14.03 -27.05
CA LEU A 488 14.17 -14.14 -25.65
C LEU A 488 15.35 -14.63 -24.81
N CYS A 489 15.83 -13.77 -23.92
CA CYS A 489 16.95 -14.06 -23.04
C CYS A 489 16.46 -14.86 -21.81
N VAL A 490 17.06 -16.03 -21.57
CA VAL A 490 16.84 -16.84 -20.36
C VAL A 490 18.19 -17.07 -19.70
N THR A 491 18.44 -16.43 -18.56
CA THR A 491 19.77 -16.48 -17.91
C THR A 491 19.95 -17.72 -17.06
N ALA A 492 21.18 -18.17 -16.83
CA ALA A 492 21.48 -19.27 -15.92
C ALA A 492 20.89 -18.98 -14.52
N ALA A 493 20.12 -19.94 -13.98
CA ALA A 493 19.18 -19.84 -12.85
C ALA A 493 17.70 -19.61 -13.22
N ALA A 494 17.36 -19.37 -14.49
CA ALA A 494 15.97 -19.39 -14.97
C ALA A 494 15.62 -20.72 -15.68
N GLN A 495 14.40 -21.22 -15.44
CA GLN A 495 13.77 -22.29 -16.20
C GLN A 495 12.51 -21.75 -16.88
N LEU A 496 12.34 -22.03 -18.17
CA LEU A 496 11.17 -21.63 -18.94
C LEU A 496 10.51 -22.86 -19.57
N THR A 497 9.20 -23.01 -19.38
CA THR A 497 8.38 -24.05 -20.02
C THR A 497 7.17 -23.40 -20.71
N GLY A 498 6.85 -23.81 -21.94
CA GLY A 498 5.68 -23.29 -22.66
C GLY A 498 5.61 -23.72 -24.13
N THR A 499 4.55 -23.31 -24.82
CA THR A 499 4.38 -23.57 -26.26
C THR A 499 4.95 -22.39 -27.06
N LEU A 500 6.07 -22.61 -27.76
CA LEU A 500 6.66 -21.61 -28.64
C LEU A 500 5.80 -21.40 -29.89
N VAL A 501 5.46 -20.15 -30.18
CA VAL A 501 4.83 -19.74 -31.44
C VAL A 501 5.88 -19.03 -32.27
N LEU A 502 6.19 -19.59 -33.45
CA LEU A 502 7.18 -19.08 -34.40
C LEU A 502 6.56 -18.17 -35.45
#